data_AF-A0A2H1VUU4-F1
#
_entry.id   AF-A0A2H1VUU4-F1
#
_cell.length_a   1.000
_cell.length_b   1.000
_cell.length_c   1.000
_cell.angle_alpha   90.00
_cell.angle_beta   90.00
_cell.angle_gamma   90.00
#
_symmetry.space_group_name_H-M   'P 1'
#
loop_
_entity.id
_entity.type
_entity.pdbx_description
1 polymer ?
#
loop_
_entity_poly.entity_id
_entity_poly.type
_entity_poly.pdbx_seq_one_letter_code
_entity_poly.pdbx_strand_id
1 'polypeptide(L)'
;MMDYSRSGNMSDMERGEGIQVVKLGERSGAPRYELDEGALRRVLLREDVRGLPVVVVSVAGAYRGGKSFILDFFLRYLNASRESQVNGDWIGSEDEPLRGFHWRGGDDRDTTGINLWSKPFISTLSTGERVAVLLMDTQGTFDSETTIGQNSTIFALSTLISSVQIYNLSSNIKEDDLQHLQLFTEYGRLACDTDSKAFQTLLFLVRDWPNAFEHSYGFQGGSTLLNKRLQ
;
A
#
# COMPACT_ATOMS: atom_id res chain seq x y z
N MET A 1 -1.12 26.38 31.45
CA MET A 1 -0.30 26.93 30.36
C MET A 1 -0.04 25.76 29.43
N MET A 2 -0.86 25.61 28.38
CA MET A 2 -0.75 24.49 27.44
C MET A 2 0.26 24.85 26.35
N ASP A 3 1.29 24.03 26.21
CA ASP A 3 2.29 24.15 25.14
C ASP A 3 1.66 23.77 23.79
N TYR A 4 1.43 24.81 22.97
CA TYR A 4 1.15 24.69 21.55
C TYR A 4 2.49 24.67 20.79
N SER A 5 3.12 23.51 20.71
CA SER A 5 4.31 23.34 19.86
C SER A 5 4.31 21.99 19.18
N ARG A 6 3.43 21.85 18.17
CA ARG A 6 3.57 20.96 17.01
C ARG A 6 2.60 21.43 15.92
N SER A 7 2.82 22.66 15.45
CA SER A 7 2.31 23.08 14.15
C SER A 7 3.12 22.34 13.09
N GLY A 8 2.64 21.16 12.66
CA GLY A 8 3.03 20.63 11.37
C GLY A 8 2.70 21.70 10.32
N ASN A 9 3.70 22.15 9.58
CA ASN A 9 3.55 23.24 8.62
C ASN A 9 2.48 22.85 7.60
N MET A 10 1.42 23.66 7.50
CA MET A 10 0.33 23.50 6.54
C MET A 10 0.83 23.44 5.08
N SER A 11 2.05 23.94 4.82
CA SER A 11 2.75 23.89 3.53
C SER A 11 3.22 22.50 3.10
N ASP A 12 3.50 21.59 4.03
CA ASP A 12 4.03 20.26 3.70
C ASP A 12 2.90 19.30 3.27
N MET A 13 1.68 19.50 3.81
CA MET A 13 0.48 18.77 3.38
C MET A 13 0.04 19.08 1.94
N GLU A 14 0.35 20.25 1.39
CA GLU A 14 0.04 20.55 -0.01
C GLU A 14 0.91 19.76 -1.00
N ARG A 15 2.13 19.41 -0.59
CA ARG A 15 3.09 18.61 -1.36
C ARG A 15 2.88 17.10 -1.20
N GLY A 16 2.20 16.69 -0.13
CA GLY A 16 1.95 15.29 0.19
C GLY A 16 3.13 14.65 0.92
N GLU A 17 2.83 13.81 1.89
CA GLU A 17 3.82 13.05 2.68
C GLU A 17 3.22 11.72 3.14
N GLY A 18 4.08 10.75 3.46
CA GLY A 18 3.65 9.50 4.09
C GLY A 18 3.32 9.72 5.57
N ILE A 19 2.05 9.61 5.95
CA ILE A 19 1.60 9.74 7.33
C ILE A 19 1.29 8.37 7.91
N GLN A 20 1.90 8.06 9.05
CA GLN A 20 1.62 6.84 9.79
C GLN A 20 0.26 6.92 10.48
N VAL A 21 -0.63 5.98 10.13
CA VAL A 21 -1.98 5.88 10.71
C VAL A 21 -2.14 4.69 11.63
N VAL A 22 -1.35 3.64 11.46
CA VAL A 22 -1.29 2.52 12.41
C VAL A 22 0.14 2.36 12.89
N LYS A 23 0.33 2.34 14.21
CA LYS A 23 1.63 2.16 14.88
C LYS A 23 1.67 0.82 15.59
N LEU A 24 2.85 0.22 15.69
CA LEU A 24 3.08 -0.92 16.56
C LEU A 24 3.39 -0.41 17.97
N GLY A 25 2.74 -0.97 18.98
CA GLY A 25 3.02 -0.63 20.37
C GLY A 25 4.40 -1.15 20.80
N GLU A 26 5.30 -0.27 21.23
CA GLU A 26 6.69 -0.59 21.58
C GLU A 26 6.90 -0.92 23.07
N ARG A 27 5.88 -0.78 23.94
CA ARG A 27 6.01 -0.89 25.40
C ARG A 27 5.19 -2.04 25.99
N SER A 28 5.77 -2.74 26.97
CA SER A 28 5.05 -3.70 27.80
C SER A 28 3.87 -3.02 28.51
N GLY A 29 2.64 -3.42 28.17
CA GLY A 29 1.40 -2.86 28.72
C GLY A 29 0.68 -1.86 27.82
N ALA A 30 1.28 -1.43 26.70
CA ALA A 30 0.61 -0.66 25.66
C ALA A 30 -0.21 -1.58 24.72
N PRO A 31 -1.29 -1.09 24.08
CA PRO A 31 -1.99 -1.86 23.05
C PRO A 31 -1.02 -2.24 21.93
N ARG A 32 -1.13 -3.48 21.43
CA ARG A 32 -0.24 -4.05 20.41
C ARG A 32 -0.21 -3.22 19.11
N TYR A 33 -1.31 -2.53 18.83
CA TYR A 33 -1.47 -1.59 17.73
C TYR A 33 -2.18 -0.34 18.22
N GLU A 34 -1.77 0.82 17.69
CA GLU A 34 -2.39 2.11 17.99
C GLU A 34 -2.80 2.78 16.69
N LEU A 35 -4.06 3.21 16.62
CA LEU A 35 -4.62 3.95 15.49
C LEU A 35 -4.46 5.45 15.77
N ASP A 36 -3.79 6.18 14.88
CA ASP A 36 -3.74 7.63 14.92
C ASP A 36 -5.00 8.20 14.23
N GLU A 37 -6.11 8.24 14.97
CA GLU A 37 -7.38 8.78 14.47
C GLU A 37 -7.24 10.23 13.99
N GLY A 38 -6.39 11.02 14.66
CA GLY A 38 -6.13 12.40 14.27
C GLY A 38 -5.52 12.47 12.87
N ALA A 39 -4.51 11.65 12.59
CA ALA A 39 -3.91 11.52 11.27
C ALA A 39 -4.91 11.05 10.22
N LEU A 40 -5.67 10.00 10.52
CA LEU A 40 -6.65 9.44 9.59
C LEU A 40 -7.74 10.47 9.23
N ARG A 41 -8.26 11.19 10.22
CA ARG A 41 -9.25 12.27 10.01
C ARG A 41 -8.70 13.38 9.14
N ARG A 42 -7.43 13.77 9.31
CA ARG A 42 -6.80 14.82 8.47
C ARG A 42 -6.70 14.43 6.99
N VAL A 43 -6.61 13.13 6.69
CA VAL A 43 -6.53 12.63 5.30
C VAL A 43 -7.94 12.39 4.73
N LEU A 44 -8.80 11.68 5.46
CA LEU A 44 -10.10 11.24 4.94
C LEU A 44 -11.22 12.29 5.03
N LEU A 45 -11.13 13.23 5.98
CA LEU A 45 -12.19 14.24 6.19
C LEU A 45 -11.87 15.60 5.54
N ARG A 46 -10.92 15.65 4.61
CA ARG A 46 -10.63 16.87 3.85
C ARG A 46 -11.86 17.27 3.03
N GLU A 47 -12.15 18.56 2.97
CA GLU A 47 -13.33 19.12 2.29
C GLU A 47 -13.43 18.73 0.81
N ASP A 48 -12.30 18.51 0.14
CA ASP A 48 -12.21 18.13 -1.27
C ASP A 48 -12.58 16.67 -1.56
N VAL A 49 -12.57 15.77 -0.55
CA VAL A 49 -12.77 14.33 -0.75
C VAL A 49 -13.74 13.64 0.21
N ARG A 50 -14.12 14.24 1.35
CA ARG A 50 -14.91 13.59 2.42
C ARG A 50 -16.28 13.00 2.00
N GLY A 51 -16.81 13.44 0.85
CA GLY A 51 -18.08 12.97 0.30
C GLY A 51 -17.93 12.05 -0.91
N LEU A 52 -16.70 11.72 -1.33
CA LEU A 52 -16.44 10.89 -2.50
C LEU A 52 -16.27 9.42 -2.08
N PRO A 53 -16.68 8.46 -2.93
CA PRO A 53 -16.24 7.08 -2.81
C PRO A 53 -14.71 7.01 -2.82
N VAL A 54 -14.15 6.09 -2.02
CA VAL A 54 -12.70 5.94 -1.87
C VAL A 54 -12.21 4.67 -2.56
N VAL A 55 -11.11 4.80 -3.30
CA VAL A 55 -10.31 3.70 -3.84
C VAL A 55 -9.01 3.65 -3.05
N VAL A 56 -8.76 2.55 -2.36
CA VAL A 56 -7.55 2.36 -1.56
C VAL A 56 -6.65 1.35 -2.26
N VAL A 57 -5.49 1.82 -2.71
CA VAL A 57 -4.45 1.00 -3.35
C VAL A 57 -3.36 0.71 -2.31
N SER A 58 -3.24 -0.55 -1.94
CA SER A 58 -2.31 -1.05 -0.94
C SER A 58 -1.17 -1.80 -1.60
N VAL A 59 0.07 -1.63 -1.12
CA VAL A 59 1.18 -2.53 -1.42
C VAL A 59 1.66 -3.17 -0.12
N ALA A 60 1.63 -4.51 -0.09
CA ALA A 60 2.08 -5.31 1.04
C ALA A 60 2.93 -6.49 0.56
N GLY A 61 3.77 -7.03 1.44
CA GLY A 61 4.73 -8.08 1.09
C GLY A 61 5.98 -7.99 1.93
N ALA A 62 6.99 -8.79 1.58
CA ALA A 62 8.19 -8.92 2.41
C ALA A 62 8.93 -7.58 2.67
N TYR A 63 9.66 -7.55 3.78
CA TYR A 63 10.60 -6.49 4.10
C TYR A 63 11.67 -6.37 3.00
N ARG A 64 12.03 -5.12 2.67
CA ARG A 64 12.92 -4.75 1.55
C ARG A 64 12.50 -5.22 0.15
N GLY A 65 11.23 -5.59 -0.05
CA GLY A 65 10.73 -5.91 -1.38
C GLY A 65 10.56 -4.72 -2.35
N GLY A 66 10.97 -3.51 -1.99
CA GLY A 66 10.80 -2.31 -2.83
C GLY A 66 9.34 -1.84 -2.97
N LYS A 67 8.57 -1.88 -1.88
CA LYS A 67 7.15 -1.47 -1.82
C LYS A 67 6.96 0.05 -1.95
N SER A 68 7.62 0.81 -1.07
CA SER A 68 7.59 2.28 -1.11
C SER A 68 8.15 2.81 -2.44
N PHE A 69 9.17 2.15 -2.99
CA PHE A 69 9.71 2.46 -4.31
C PHE A 69 8.68 2.37 -5.45
N ILE A 70 7.86 1.30 -5.50
CA ILE A 70 6.81 1.19 -6.53
C ILE A 70 5.66 2.18 -6.27
N LEU A 71 5.33 2.44 -5.00
CA LEU A 71 4.34 3.44 -4.63
C LEU A 71 4.74 4.86 -5.04
N ASP A 72 6.03 5.19 -4.98
CA ASP A 72 6.50 6.50 -5.43
C ASP A 72 6.35 6.68 -6.95
N PHE A 73 6.47 5.60 -7.74
CA PHE A 73 6.10 5.68 -9.16
C PHE A 73 4.59 5.88 -9.36
N PHE A 74 3.74 5.31 -8.50
CA PHE A 74 2.30 5.60 -8.54
C PHE A 74 2.03 7.05 -8.17
N LEU A 75 2.74 7.60 -7.18
CA LEU A 75 2.66 9.03 -6.87
C LEU A 75 3.07 9.88 -8.05
N ARG A 76 4.15 9.53 -8.75
CA ARG A 76 4.58 10.24 -9.96
C ARG A 76 3.52 10.18 -11.06
N TYR A 77 2.96 9.00 -11.34
CA TYR A 77 1.87 8.83 -12.30
C TYR A 77 0.62 9.66 -11.94
N LEU A 78 0.20 9.61 -10.68
CA LEU A 78 -1.02 10.29 -10.20
C LEU A 78 -0.87 11.82 -10.15
N ASN A 79 0.35 12.34 -10.00
CA ASN A 79 0.65 13.77 -10.09
C ASN A 79 0.88 14.26 -11.52
N ALA A 80 1.12 13.37 -12.48
CA ALA A 80 1.36 13.74 -13.87
C ALA A 80 0.08 14.27 -14.55
N SER A 81 0.28 15.14 -15.54
CA SER A 81 -0.84 15.61 -16.38
C SER A 81 -1.46 14.45 -17.15
N ARG A 82 -2.73 14.59 -17.56
CA ARG A 82 -3.40 13.53 -18.34
C ARG A 82 -2.70 13.24 -19.66
N GLU A 83 -2.14 14.26 -20.30
CA GLU A 83 -1.33 14.13 -21.51
C GLU A 83 -0.07 13.28 -21.24
N SER A 84 0.65 13.62 -20.17
CA SER A 84 1.86 12.90 -19.73
C SER A 84 1.58 11.43 -19.35
N GLN A 85 0.42 11.15 -18.74
CA GLN A 85 -0.02 9.78 -18.44
C GLN A 85 -0.26 8.95 -19.71
N VAL A 86 -0.74 9.57 -20.79
CA VAL A 86 -1.12 8.88 -22.04
C VAL A 86 0.10 8.66 -22.94
N ASN A 87 1.01 9.64 -23.02
CA ASN A 87 2.19 9.55 -23.87
C ASN A 87 3.37 8.79 -23.22
N GLY A 88 3.31 8.56 -21.89
CA GLY A 88 4.34 7.82 -21.14
C GLY A 88 5.39 8.71 -20.47
N ASP A 89 5.36 10.02 -20.68
CA ASP A 89 6.33 10.97 -20.13
C ASP A 89 6.26 11.09 -18.60
N TRP A 90 5.17 10.59 -17.99
CA TRP A 90 4.95 10.62 -16.54
C TRP A 90 6.05 9.89 -15.76
N ILE A 91 6.81 9.00 -16.40
CA ILE A 91 7.89 8.26 -15.76
C ILE A 91 9.01 9.19 -15.24
N GLY A 92 9.14 10.38 -15.84
CA GLY A 92 10.19 11.35 -15.52
C GLY A 92 11.51 11.07 -16.25
N SER A 93 12.45 12.01 -16.17
CA SER A 93 13.79 11.81 -16.74
C SER A 93 14.65 10.88 -15.88
N GLU A 94 15.68 10.26 -16.47
CA GLU A 94 16.61 9.36 -15.74
C GLU A 94 17.28 10.04 -14.52
N ASP A 95 17.55 11.35 -14.61
CA ASP A 95 18.18 12.13 -13.55
C ASP A 95 17.18 12.67 -12.50
N GLU A 96 15.87 12.45 -12.68
CA GLU A 96 14.86 13.02 -11.79
C GLU A 96 14.70 12.16 -10.52
N PRO A 97 15.02 12.70 -9.32
CA PRO A 97 14.93 11.94 -8.09
C PRO A 97 13.49 11.53 -7.80
N LEU A 98 13.30 10.27 -7.43
CA LEU A 98 12.02 9.75 -6.99
C LEU A 98 11.71 10.26 -5.58
N ARG A 99 10.53 10.83 -5.38
CA ARG A 99 10.08 11.42 -4.11
C ARG A 99 8.70 10.88 -3.77
N GLY A 100 8.47 10.61 -2.49
CA GLY A 100 7.19 10.10 -2.04
C GLY A 100 7.26 9.60 -0.61
N PHE A 101 6.85 8.35 -0.40
CA PHE A 101 7.01 7.68 0.88
C PHE A 101 8.49 7.66 1.26
N HIS A 102 8.79 7.77 2.55
CA HIS A 102 10.18 7.68 2.99
C HIS A 102 10.70 6.26 2.72
N TRP A 103 11.76 6.16 1.92
CA TRP A 103 12.48 4.92 1.65
C TRP A 103 13.98 5.18 1.64
N ARG A 104 14.76 4.26 2.19
CA ARG A 104 16.23 4.25 2.14
C ARG A 104 16.75 2.87 1.76
N GLY A 105 17.79 2.83 0.94
CA GLY A 105 18.64 1.65 0.83
C GLY A 105 19.50 1.51 2.08
N GLY A 106 19.64 0.30 2.63
CA GLY A 106 20.41 0.06 3.85
C GLY A 106 19.81 -1.05 4.72
N ASP A 107 20.47 -1.37 5.85
CA ASP A 107 20.06 -2.45 6.74
C ASP A 107 19.01 -2.03 7.81
N ASP A 108 18.77 -0.74 7.98
CA ASP A 108 17.87 -0.25 9.03
C ASP A 108 16.41 -0.13 8.56
N ARG A 109 15.49 -0.32 9.51
CA ARG A 109 14.03 -0.24 9.30
C ARG A 109 13.61 1.16 8.84
N ASP A 110 12.60 1.20 7.97
CA ASP A 110 12.07 2.47 7.46
C ASP A 110 10.54 2.64 7.65
N THR A 111 9.74 1.60 7.38
CA THR A 111 8.28 1.63 7.50
C THR A 111 7.78 0.68 8.59
N THR A 112 7.18 1.20 9.66
CA THR A 112 6.47 0.41 10.69
C THR A 112 4.95 0.64 10.59
N GLY A 113 4.16 -0.41 10.80
CA GLY A 113 2.70 -0.35 10.75
C GLY A 113 2.12 -0.03 9.37
N ILE A 114 1.21 0.96 9.29
CA ILE A 114 0.54 1.38 8.04
C ILE A 114 0.71 2.88 7.84
N ASN A 115 1.19 3.25 6.65
CA ASN A 115 1.33 4.63 6.19
C ASN A 115 0.34 4.91 5.07
N LEU A 116 -0.27 6.09 5.10
CA LEU A 116 -1.10 6.61 4.01
C LEU A 116 -0.43 7.83 3.39
N TRP A 117 -0.62 8.02 2.09
CA TRP A 117 -0.27 9.30 1.48
C TRP A 117 -1.25 10.39 1.94
N SER A 118 -0.72 11.51 2.44
CA SER A 118 -1.53 12.54 3.11
C SER A 118 -2.48 13.32 2.19
N LYS A 119 -2.25 13.26 0.88
CA LYS A 119 -3.00 13.98 -0.14
C LYS A 119 -3.70 12.99 -1.08
N PRO A 120 -4.99 12.68 -0.86
CA PRO A 120 -5.76 11.83 -1.76
C PRO A 120 -5.87 12.47 -3.15
N PHE A 121 -5.92 11.63 -4.18
CA PHE A 121 -6.02 12.07 -5.57
C PHE A 121 -7.47 11.97 -6.04
N ILE A 122 -8.00 13.02 -6.65
CA ILE A 122 -9.35 12.96 -7.23
C ILE A 122 -9.23 12.46 -8.66
N SER A 123 -9.93 11.36 -8.96
CA SER A 123 -10.00 10.78 -10.30
C SER A 123 -11.45 10.64 -10.74
N THR A 124 -11.67 10.59 -12.06
CA THR A 124 -12.98 10.32 -12.65
C THR A 124 -12.94 8.96 -13.32
N LEU A 125 -13.80 8.05 -12.86
CA LEU A 125 -13.95 6.72 -13.45
C LEU A 125 -14.53 6.83 -14.88
N SER A 126 -14.42 5.75 -15.66
CA SER A 126 -15.05 5.66 -16.99
C SER A 126 -16.57 5.80 -16.93
N THR A 127 -17.18 5.56 -15.77
CA THR A 127 -18.61 5.77 -15.49
C THR A 127 -18.97 7.24 -15.29
N GLY A 128 -18.00 8.14 -15.18
CA GLY A 128 -18.19 9.56 -14.86
C GLY A 128 -18.22 9.85 -13.35
N GLU A 129 -18.19 8.83 -12.49
CA GLU A 129 -18.14 9.00 -11.05
C GLU A 129 -16.79 9.54 -10.58
N ARG A 130 -16.82 10.55 -9.70
CA ARG A 130 -15.61 11.08 -9.06
C ARG A 130 -15.28 10.27 -7.82
N VAL A 131 -14.03 9.84 -7.71
CA VAL A 131 -13.53 9.04 -6.60
C VAL A 131 -12.26 9.65 -6.00
N ALA A 132 -12.03 9.38 -4.73
CA ALA A 132 -10.77 9.70 -4.05
C ALA A 132 -9.87 8.46 -4.06
N VAL A 133 -8.69 8.56 -4.67
CA VAL A 133 -7.67 7.52 -4.71
C VAL A 133 -6.67 7.77 -3.58
N LEU A 134 -6.49 6.77 -2.73
CA LEU A 134 -5.60 6.79 -1.59
C LEU A 134 -4.55 5.69 -1.75
N LEU A 135 -3.27 6.07 -1.57
CA LEU A 135 -2.17 5.12 -1.57
C LEU A 135 -1.82 4.73 -0.13
N MET A 136 -1.63 3.43 0.07
CA MET A 136 -1.29 2.83 1.35
C MET A 136 -0.01 2.01 1.23
N ASP A 137 1.01 2.42 1.98
CA ASP A 137 2.23 1.66 2.19
C ASP A 137 2.12 0.88 3.49
N THR A 138 2.56 -0.37 3.48
CA THR A 138 2.51 -1.23 4.65
C THR A 138 3.90 -1.66 5.04
N GLN A 139 4.08 -1.93 6.33
CA GLN A 139 5.29 -2.58 6.82
C GLN A 139 5.55 -3.88 6.06
N GLY A 140 6.84 -4.13 5.80
CA GLY A 140 7.24 -5.41 5.22
C GLY A 140 7.11 -6.56 6.19
N THR A 141 6.51 -7.65 5.75
CA THR A 141 6.45 -8.89 6.53
C THR A 141 7.85 -9.55 6.61
N PHE A 142 8.14 -10.28 7.68
CA PHE A 142 9.38 -11.07 7.88
C PHE A 142 10.66 -10.26 8.16
N ASP A 143 10.57 -9.20 8.96
CA ASP A 143 11.77 -8.62 9.58
C ASP A 143 12.15 -9.36 10.88
N SER A 144 13.38 -9.18 11.35
CA SER A 144 13.95 -9.86 12.52
C SER A 144 13.36 -9.43 13.86
N GLU A 145 12.57 -8.35 13.91
CA GLU A 145 12.09 -7.75 15.15
C GLU A 145 10.56 -7.68 15.28
N THR A 146 9.80 -8.27 14.34
CA THR A 146 8.34 -8.46 14.46
C THR A 146 7.96 -9.93 14.45
N THR A 147 6.95 -10.27 15.26
CA THR A 147 6.39 -11.62 15.26
C THR A 147 5.60 -11.89 13.98
N ILE A 148 5.55 -13.16 13.54
CA ILE A 148 4.71 -13.57 12.39
C ILE A 148 3.27 -13.06 12.56
N GLY A 149 2.69 -13.20 13.76
CA GLY A 149 1.35 -12.68 14.04
C GLY A 149 1.21 -11.15 13.96
N GLN A 150 2.28 -10.38 14.20
CA GLN A 150 2.24 -8.92 14.00
C GLN A 150 2.11 -8.56 12.52
N ASN A 151 2.94 -9.19 11.71
CA ASN A 151 2.95 -9.03 10.26
C ASN A 151 1.63 -9.46 9.63
N SER A 152 1.07 -10.59 10.07
CA SER A 152 -0.24 -11.06 9.62
C SER A 152 -1.36 -10.06 9.92
N THR A 153 -1.30 -9.36 11.06
CA THR A 153 -2.36 -8.39 11.43
C THR A 153 -2.30 -7.15 10.54
N ILE A 154 -1.11 -6.58 10.32
CA ILE A 154 -0.94 -5.41 9.44
C ILE A 154 -1.40 -5.73 8.01
N PHE A 155 -1.01 -6.90 7.50
CA PHE A 155 -1.44 -7.36 6.19
C PHE A 155 -2.95 -7.60 6.11
N ALA A 156 -3.54 -8.25 7.11
CA ALA A 156 -4.98 -8.49 7.15
C ALA A 156 -5.77 -7.17 7.18
N LEU A 157 -5.36 -6.23 8.04
CA LEU A 157 -5.95 -4.90 8.10
C LEU A 157 -5.82 -4.16 6.76
N SER A 158 -4.63 -4.16 6.15
CA SER A 158 -4.41 -3.49 4.87
C SER A 158 -5.29 -4.10 3.78
N THR A 159 -5.47 -5.42 3.77
CA THR A 159 -6.28 -6.12 2.78
C THR A 159 -7.76 -5.81 2.98
N LEU A 160 -8.26 -5.83 4.23
CA LEU A 160 -9.65 -5.53 4.58
C LEU A 160 -10.08 -4.11 4.18
N ILE A 161 -9.19 -3.14 4.31
CA ILE A 161 -9.50 -1.73 3.99
C ILE A 161 -9.16 -1.35 2.54
N SER A 162 -8.42 -2.19 1.81
CA SER A 162 -8.03 -1.92 0.43
C SER A 162 -9.08 -2.39 -0.57
N SER A 163 -9.28 -1.60 -1.62
CA SER A 163 -9.99 -2.05 -2.82
C SER A 163 -9.07 -2.83 -3.77
N VAL A 164 -7.78 -2.48 -3.76
CA VAL A 164 -6.73 -3.16 -4.53
C VAL A 164 -5.57 -3.45 -3.59
N GLN A 165 -5.32 -4.73 -3.33
CA GLN A 165 -4.16 -5.21 -2.59
C GLN A 165 -3.12 -5.73 -3.58
N ILE A 166 -1.96 -5.08 -3.64
CA ILE A 166 -0.80 -5.58 -4.38
C ILE A 166 0.05 -6.37 -3.40
N TYR A 167 0.23 -7.66 -3.67
CA TYR A 167 1.12 -8.53 -2.94
C TYR A 167 2.47 -8.60 -3.65
N ASN A 168 3.45 -7.86 -3.11
CA ASN A 168 4.77 -7.67 -3.66
C ASN A 168 5.72 -8.79 -3.18
N LEU A 169 6.06 -9.68 -4.11
CA LEU A 169 6.87 -10.88 -3.89
C LEU A 169 8.21 -10.77 -4.62
N SER A 170 9.24 -11.45 -4.13
CA SER A 170 10.55 -11.48 -4.78
C SER A 170 10.76 -12.79 -5.54
N SER A 171 11.15 -12.65 -6.80
CA SER A 171 11.63 -13.69 -7.73
C SER A 171 10.62 -14.77 -8.14
N ASN A 172 9.73 -15.22 -7.25
CA ASN A 172 8.73 -16.26 -7.54
C ASN A 172 7.56 -16.18 -6.55
N ILE A 173 6.51 -16.96 -6.82
CA ILE A 173 5.41 -17.24 -5.88
C ILE A 173 5.71 -18.59 -5.24
N LYS A 174 5.97 -18.59 -3.93
CA LYS A 174 6.26 -19.80 -3.16
C LYS A 174 5.03 -20.29 -2.39
N GLU A 175 5.10 -21.49 -1.86
CA GLU A 175 3.99 -22.10 -1.11
C GLU A 175 3.73 -21.41 0.23
N ASP A 176 4.78 -20.95 0.92
CA ASP A 176 4.68 -20.12 2.12
C ASP A 176 3.99 -18.78 1.83
N ASP A 177 4.23 -18.17 0.65
CA ASP A 177 3.52 -16.95 0.24
C ASP A 177 2.00 -17.20 0.14
N LEU A 178 1.58 -18.38 -0.33
CA LEU A 178 0.18 -18.77 -0.46
C LEU A 178 -0.44 -19.18 0.89
N GLN A 179 0.33 -19.80 1.79
CA GLN A 179 -0.13 -20.12 3.15
C GLN A 179 -0.45 -18.84 3.95
N HIS A 180 0.33 -17.77 3.77
CA HIS A 180 -0.01 -16.47 4.34
C HIS A 180 -1.36 -15.96 3.82
N LEU A 181 -1.70 -16.20 2.54
CA LEU A 181 -2.99 -15.83 1.97
C LEU A 181 -4.18 -16.56 2.60
N GLN A 182 -3.99 -17.81 3.02
CA GLN A 182 -5.04 -18.59 3.67
C GLN A 182 -5.43 -18.01 5.03
N LEU A 183 -4.45 -17.50 5.78
CA LEU A 183 -4.75 -16.77 7.02
C LEU A 183 -5.58 -15.51 6.74
N PHE A 184 -5.41 -14.88 5.58
CA PHE A 184 -6.15 -13.67 5.20
C PHE A 184 -7.61 -13.95 4.85
N THR A 185 -7.91 -15.08 4.20
CA THR A 185 -9.29 -15.48 3.94
C THR A 185 -10.04 -15.82 5.23
N GLU A 186 -9.35 -16.39 6.23
CA GLU A 186 -9.93 -16.62 7.56
C GLU A 186 -10.29 -15.29 8.26
N TYR A 187 -9.37 -14.32 8.28
CA TYR A 187 -9.67 -12.99 8.84
C TYR A 187 -10.78 -12.25 8.07
N GLY A 188 -10.77 -12.34 6.73
CA GLY A 188 -11.85 -11.79 5.90
C GLY A 188 -13.20 -12.39 6.23
N ARG A 189 -13.26 -13.71 6.44
CA ARG A 189 -14.50 -14.40 6.82
C ARG A 189 -14.97 -14.02 8.22
N LEU A 190 -14.07 -13.77 9.16
CA LEU A 190 -14.42 -13.33 10.51
C LEU A 190 -14.89 -11.87 10.55
N ALA A 191 -14.43 -11.03 9.63
CA ALA A 191 -14.79 -9.61 9.56
C ALA A 191 -16.05 -9.33 8.73
N CYS A 192 -16.44 -10.25 7.84
CA CYS A 192 -17.62 -10.13 7.00
C CYS A 192 -18.77 -11.04 7.46
N ASP A 193 -19.84 -10.44 7.98
CA ASP A 193 -21.08 -11.13 8.41
C ASP A 193 -21.95 -11.65 7.24
N THR A 194 -21.46 -11.66 6.00
CA THR A 194 -22.27 -11.98 4.80
C THR A 194 -21.59 -12.99 3.87
N ASP A 195 -22.38 -13.73 3.09
CA ASP A 195 -21.93 -14.66 2.02
C ASP A 195 -21.22 -13.98 0.83
N SER A 196 -20.91 -12.69 0.94
CA SER A 196 -20.21 -11.94 -0.11
C SER A 196 -18.69 -12.10 0.01
N LYS A 197 -17.96 -11.95 -1.11
CA LYS A 197 -16.50 -12.00 -1.09
C LYS A 197 -15.96 -10.88 -0.19
N ALA A 198 -15.21 -11.25 0.84
CA ALA A 198 -14.65 -10.30 1.83
C ALA A 198 -13.65 -9.30 1.22
N PHE A 199 -13.08 -9.60 0.04
CA PHE A 199 -12.07 -8.78 -0.62
C PHE A 199 -12.43 -8.54 -2.09
N GLN A 200 -11.91 -7.44 -2.63
CA GLN A 200 -12.13 -7.04 -4.01
C GLN A 200 -11.03 -7.59 -4.95
N THR A 201 -9.90 -6.88 -5.06
CA THR A 201 -8.83 -7.22 -6.00
C THR A 201 -7.52 -7.53 -5.27
N LEU A 202 -6.94 -8.70 -5.55
CA LEU A 202 -5.60 -9.09 -5.12
C LEU A 202 -4.70 -9.28 -6.36
N LEU A 203 -3.59 -8.53 -6.44
CA LEU A 203 -2.61 -8.59 -7.53
C LEU A 203 -1.28 -9.12 -7.01
N PHE A 204 -0.75 -10.18 -7.63
CA PHE A 204 0.60 -10.65 -7.36
C PHE A 204 1.61 -9.87 -8.21
N LEU A 205 2.47 -9.11 -7.55
CA LEU A 205 3.59 -8.42 -8.19
C LEU A 205 4.88 -9.19 -7.89
N VAL A 206 5.32 -10.01 -8.83
CA VAL A 206 6.58 -10.76 -8.73
C VAL A 206 7.71 -9.90 -9.26
N ARG A 207 8.55 -9.42 -8.34
CA ARG A 207 9.78 -8.65 -8.62
C ARG A 207 10.89 -9.57 -9.08
N ASP A 208 11.84 -9.04 -9.86
CA ASP A 208 13.05 -9.75 -10.28
C ASP A 208 12.79 -11.16 -10.85
N TRP A 209 11.75 -11.28 -11.67
CA TRP A 209 11.35 -12.54 -12.30
C TRP A 209 12.45 -13.06 -13.24
N PRO A 210 13.07 -14.22 -12.98
CA PRO A 210 14.23 -14.67 -13.76
C PRO A 210 13.85 -15.43 -15.04
N ASN A 211 12.63 -15.99 -15.10
CA ASN A 211 12.26 -17.01 -16.10
C ASN A 211 11.34 -16.44 -17.19
N ALA A 212 11.75 -15.33 -17.81
CA ALA A 212 10.99 -14.65 -18.87
C ALA A 212 10.70 -15.52 -20.10
N PHE A 213 11.49 -16.58 -20.31
CA PHE A 213 11.34 -17.54 -21.41
C PHE A 213 10.20 -18.54 -21.19
N GLU A 214 9.85 -18.85 -19.94
CA GLU A 214 8.70 -19.71 -19.60
C GLU A 214 7.42 -18.89 -19.47
N HIS A 215 7.51 -17.77 -18.78
CA HIS A 215 6.41 -16.85 -18.56
C HIS A 215 6.94 -15.43 -18.82
N SER A 216 6.41 -14.78 -19.86
CA SER A 216 6.84 -13.44 -20.26
C SER A 216 6.60 -12.40 -19.16
N TYR A 217 7.35 -11.29 -19.21
CA TYR A 217 7.10 -10.16 -18.32
C TYR A 217 5.70 -9.55 -18.54
N GLY A 218 5.19 -8.92 -17.49
CA GLY A 218 3.90 -8.23 -17.52
C GLY A 218 2.69 -9.11 -17.20
N PHE A 219 1.50 -8.54 -17.38
CA PHE A 219 0.26 -9.09 -16.84
C PHE A 219 -0.13 -10.45 -17.45
N GLN A 220 0.09 -10.64 -18.76
CA GLN A 220 -0.28 -11.88 -19.45
C GLN A 220 0.55 -13.08 -18.96
N GLY A 221 1.88 -12.96 -18.97
CA GLY A 221 2.75 -14.04 -18.48
C GLY A 221 2.56 -14.32 -16.99
N GLY A 222 2.35 -13.26 -16.18
CA GLY A 222 2.00 -13.39 -14.77
C GLY A 222 0.67 -14.13 -14.54
N SER A 223 -0.35 -13.89 -15.38
CA SER A 223 -1.63 -14.61 -15.30
C SER A 223 -1.48 -16.10 -15.60
N THR A 224 -0.67 -16.44 -16.61
CA THR A 224 -0.36 -17.86 -16.93
C THR A 224 0.40 -18.53 -15.79
N LEU A 225 1.39 -17.86 -15.19
CA LEU A 225 2.14 -18.36 -14.03
C LEU A 225 1.19 -18.60 -12.84
N LEU A 226 0.35 -17.61 -12.51
CA LEU A 226 -0.55 -17.69 -11.36
C LEU A 226 -1.58 -18.81 -11.53
N ASN A 227 -2.17 -18.96 -12.71
CA ASN A 227 -3.11 -20.05 -12.99
C ASN A 227 -2.46 -21.42 -12.84
N LYS A 228 -1.17 -21.56 -13.19
CA LYS A 228 -0.41 -22.81 -12.99
C LYS A 228 -0.12 -23.09 -11.51
N ARG A 229 0.01 -22.06 -10.67
CA ARG A 229 0.30 -22.18 -9.23
C ARG A 229 -0.93 -22.40 -8.37
N LEU A 230 -2.11 -22.00 -8.85
CA LEU A 230 -3.40 -22.13 -8.15
C LEU A 230 -4.22 -23.36 -8.56
N GLN A 231 -3.70 -24.19 -9.48
CA GLN A 231 -4.23 -25.52 -9.80
C GLN A 231 -3.78 -26.54 -8.75
#